data_AF-X0S0X1-F1
#
_entry.id   AF-X0S0X1-F1
#
_cell.length_a   1.000
_cell.length_b   1.000
_cell.length_c   1.000
_cell.angle_alpha   90.00
_cell.angle_beta   90.00
_cell.angle_gamma   90.00
#
_symmetry.space_group_name_H-M   'P 1'
#
loop_
_entity.id
_entity.type
_entity.pdbx_description
1 polymer ?
#
loop_
_entity_poly.entity_id
_entity_poly.type
_entity_poly.pdbx_seq_one_letter_code
_entity_poly.pdbx_strand_id
1 'polypeptide(L)'
;IALLAVVLTIAIECGTILFRFGFGWKSQEVTVSTVGRLTGGIRIHHGYIGVLLAIAALGLGRYHEAAGGRLLVLGIALLCSDLIHHFLVLWPVTGNPEFYLVYPDIWKR
;
A
#
# COMPACT_ATOMS: atom_id res chain seq x y z
N ILE A 1 10.88 13.93 10.47
CA ILE A 1 10.08 12.69 10.30
C ILE A 1 8.74 13.00 9.64
N ALA A 2 7.85 13.77 10.26
CA ALA A 2 6.51 14.05 9.73
C ALA A 2 6.50 14.66 8.31
N LEU A 3 7.25 15.75 8.08
CA LEU A 3 7.34 16.37 6.75
C LEU A 3 7.82 15.38 5.67
N LEU A 4 8.86 14.60 5.97
CA LEU A 4 9.38 13.60 5.04
C LEU A 4 8.36 12.50 4.74
N ALA A 5 7.61 12.06 5.75
CA ALA A 5 6.53 11.10 5.55
C ALA A 5 5.44 11.68 4.64
N VAL A 6 5.03 12.94 4.82
CA VAL A 6 4.05 13.61 3.96
C VAL A 6 4.54 13.71 2.52
N VAL A 7 5.77 14.20 2.30
CA VAL A 7 6.36 14.32 0.96
C VAL A 7 6.42 12.94 0.29
N LEU A 8 6.81 11.91 1.03
CA LEU A 8 6.91 10.56 0.50
C LEU A 8 5.54 9.94 0.22
N THR A 9 4.53 10.16 1.08
CA THR A 9 3.13 9.77 0.84
C THR A 9 2.65 10.34 -0.49
N ILE A 10 2.86 11.64 -0.72
CA ILE A 10 2.44 12.31 -1.95
C ILE A 10 3.20 11.72 -3.15
N ALA A 11 4.50 11.50 -3.04
CA ALA A 11 5.30 10.94 -4.13
C ALA A 11 4.84 9.51 -4.51
N ILE A 12 4.61 8.65 -3.52
CA ILE A 12 4.09 7.28 -3.74
C ILE A 12 2.70 7.37 -4.37
N GLU A 13 1.83 8.25 -3.86
CA GLU A 13 0.46 8.39 -4.35
C GLU A 13 0.41 8.92 -5.79
N CYS A 14 1.26 9.89 -6.15
CA CYS A 14 1.38 10.31 -7.54
C CYS A 14 1.78 9.14 -8.45
N GLY A 15 2.67 8.27 -7.98
CA GLY A 15 3.03 7.04 -8.67
C GLY A 15 1.84 6.08 -8.82
N THR A 16 1.11 5.79 -7.74
CA THR A 16 -0.04 4.88 -7.77
C THR A 16 -1.15 5.40 -8.70
N ILE A 17 -1.44 6.71 -8.66
CA ILE A 17 -2.38 7.38 -9.56
C ILE A 17 -1.92 7.27 -11.02
N LEU A 18 -0.65 7.55 -11.30
CA LEU A 18 -0.10 7.47 -12.66
C LEU A 18 -0.23 6.06 -13.23
N PHE A 19 0.12 5.02 -12.47
CA PHE A 19 -0.04 3.64 -12.94
C PHE A 19 -1.51 3.25 -13.07
N ARG A 20 -2.35 3.66 -12.12
CA ARG A 20 -3.78 3.31 -12.12
C ARG A 20 -4.54 3.95 -13.28
N PHE A 21 -4.39 5.26 -13.48
CA PHE A 21 -5.21 6.02 -14.44
C PHE A 21 -4.45 6.40 -15.71
N GLY A 22 -3.12 6.54 -15.65
CA GLY A 22 -2.30 6.79 -16.83
C GLY A 22 -2.04 5.51 -17.63
N PHE A 23 -1.71 4.40 -16.95
CA PHE A 23 -1.45 3.11 -17.60
C PHE A 23 -2.62 2.11 -17.50
N GLY A 24 -3.69 2.46 -16.77
CA GLY A 24 -4.86 1.58 -16.61
C GLY A 24 -4.60 0.33 -15.78
N TRP A 25 -3.50 0.27 -15.01
CA TRP A 25 -3.11 -0.95 -14.31
C TRP A 25 -4.03 -1.23 -13.13
N LYS A 26 -4.61 -2.43 -13.14
CA LYS A 26 -5.32 -2.97 -11.98
C LYS A 26 -4.52 -4.13 -11.42
N SER A 27 -4.00 -3.97 -10.21
CA SER A 27 -3.26 -5.04 -9.53
C SER A 27 -4.05 -6.35 -9.51
N GLN A 28 -5.38 -6.31 -9.38
CA GLN A 28 -6.23 -7.49 -9.41
C GLN A 28 -6.09 -8.33 -10.69
N GLU A 29 -5.85 -7.71 -11.84
CA GLU A 29 -5.74 -8.41 -13.12
C GLU A 29 -4.35 -9.06 -13.28
N VAL A 30 -3.32 -8.47 -12.67
CA VAL A 30 -1.92 -8.89 -12.84
C VAL A 30 -1.46 -9.86 -11.74
N THR A 31 -1.91 -9.68 -10.50
CA THR A 31 -1.35 -10.40 -9.34
C THR A 31 -2.24 -11.53 -8.81
N VAL A 32 -3.49 -11.65 -9.26
CA VAL A 32 -4.40 -12.70 -8.78
C VAL A 32 -3.93 -14.11 -9.10
N SER A 33 -3.36 -14.33 -10.30
CA SER A 33 -2.94 -15.65 -10.79
C SER A 33 -1.63 -16.16 -10.16
N THR A 34 -0.83 -15.25 -9.60
CA THR A 34 0.49 -15.54 -9.00
C THR A 34 0.43 -15.30 -7.49
N VAL A 35 0.51 -14.04 -7.07
CA VAL A 35 0.51 -13.62 -5.66
C VAL A 35 -0.75 -14.11 -4.97
N GLY A 36 -1.92 -13.93 -5.58
CA GLY A 36 -3.19 -14.36 -5.00
C GLY A 36 -3.23 -15.86 -4.69
N ARG A 37 -2.71 -16.71 -5.57
CA ARG A 37 -2.65 -18.16 -5.30
C ARG A 37 -1.63 -18.52 -4.22
N LEU A 38 -0.46 -17.88 -4.24
CA LEU A 38 0.60 -18.12 -3.26
C LEU A 38 0.19 -17.70 -1.83
N THR A 39 -0.61 -16.64 -1.71
CA THR A 39 -1.10 -16.12 -0.43
C THR A 39 -2.45 -16.71 -0.01
N GLY A 40 -2.93 -17.76 -0.69
CA GLY A 40 -4.24 -18.38 -0.39
C GLY A 40 -5.43 -17.45 -0.60
N GLY A 41 -5.26 -16.40 -1.40
CA GLY A 41 -6.26 -15.39 -1.72
C GLY A 41 -6.13 -14.08 -1.00
N ILE A 42 -5.19 -13.94 -0.05
CA ILE A 42 -4.95 -12.68 0.63
C ILE A 42 -4.39 -11.66 -0.36
N ARG A 43 -5.05 -10.51 -0.49
CA ARG A 43 -4.58 -9.42 -1.33
C ARG A 43 -3.57 -8.59 -0.56
N ILE A 44 -2.38 -8.42 -1.13
CA ILE A 44 -1.33 -7.62 -0.51
C ILE A 44 -1.51 -6.17 -0.93
N HIS A 45 -1.92 -5.36 0.04
CA HIS A 45 -1.90 -3.90 -0.05
C HIS A 45 -0.53 -3.39 0.38
N HIS A 46 -0.01 -2.34 -0.26
CA HIS A 46 1.24 -1.73 0.20
C HIS A 46 1.10 -1.10 1.59
N GLY A 47 -0.15 -0.81 2.02
CA GLY A 47 -0.45 -0.45 3.41
C GLY A 47 -0.09 -1.53 4.43
N TYR A 48 -0.16 -2.82 4.09
CA TYR A 48 0.25 -3.92 4.99
C TYR A 48 1.77 -3.90 5.22
N ILE A 49 2.53 -3.66 4.15
CA ILE A 49 3.98 -3.46 4.22
C ILE A 49 4.26 -2.23 5.08
N GLY A 50 3.48 -1.16 4.91
CA GLY A 50 3.56 0.04 5.74
C GLY A 50 3.44 -0.24 7.23
N VAL A 51 2.41 -1.00 7.64
CA VAL A 51 2.19 -1.42 9.03
C VAL A 51 3.35 -2.25 9.56
N LEU A 52 3.81 -3.24 8.80
CA LEU A 52 4.94 -4.10 9.20
C LEU A 52 6.23 -3.29 9.40
N LEU A 53 6.51 -2.32 8.53
CA LEU A 53 7.68 -1.44 8.65
C LEU A 53 7.56 -0.51 9.87
N ALA A 54 6.37 0.02 10.15
CA ALA A 54 6.13 0.84 11.32
C ALA A 54 6.35 0.04 12.63
N ILE A 55 5.89 -1.22 12.69
CA ILE A 55 6.15 -2.11 13.83
C ILE A 55 7.65 -2.41 13.95
N ALA A 56 8.31 -2.74 12.84
CA ALA A 56 9.76 -3.02 12.81
C ALA A 56 10.57 -1.81 13.27
N ALA A 57 10.14 -0.58 12.95
CA ALA A 57 10.76 0.65 13.40
C ALA A 57 10.77 0.78 14.93
N LEU A 58 9.71 0.34 15.62
CA LEU A 58 9.64 0.38 17.09
C LEU A 58 10.64 -0.58 17.76
N GLY A 59 10.91 -1.71 17.12
CA GLY A 59 11.93 -2.66 17.58
C GLY A 59 13.34 -2.18 17.28
N LEU A 60 13.61 -1.86 16.00
CA LEU A 60 14.94 -1.47 15.53
C LEU A 60 15.39 -0.12 16.07
N GLY A 61 14.46 0.83 16.26
CA GLY A 61 14.75 2.17 16.77
C GLY A 61 15.37 2.17 18.18
N ARG A 62 15.21 1.09 18.94
CA ARG A 62 15.84 0.91 20.26
C ARG A 62 17.35 0.75 20.18
N TYR A 63 17.85 0.25 19.06
CA TYR A 63 19.27 -0.05 18.84
C TYR A 63 19.90 0.83 17.76
N HIS A 64 19.10 1.25 16.77
CA HIS A 64 19.52 2.05 15.63
C HIS A 64 18.49 3.15 15.33
N GLU A 65 18.58 4.27 16.04
CA GLU A 65 17.62 5.39 15.96
C GLU A 65 17.42 5.88 14.51
N ALA A 66 18.51 6.09 13.77
CA ALA A 66 18.44 6.56 12.38
C ALA A 66 17.73 5.56 11.45
N ALA A 67 17.97 4.26 11.63
CA ALA A 67 17.32 3.22 10.83
C ALA A 67 15.85 3.07 11.20
N GLY A 68 15.52 3.10 12.50
CA GLY A 68 14.15 3.11 13.00
C GLY A 68 13.36 4.31 12.47
N GLY A 69 13.94 5.51 12.51
CA GLY A 69 13.33 6.71 11.96
C GLY A 69 13.02 6.62 10.47
N ARG A 70 13.93 6.04 9.66
CA ARG A 70 13.70 5.81 8.23
C ARG A 70 12.59 4.78 7.98
N LEU A 71 12.60 3.66 8.70
CA LEU A 71 11.55 2.65 8.61
C LEU A 71 10.18 3.21 8.99
N LEU A 72 10.12 4.06 10.02
CA LEU A 72 8.88 4.70 10.44
C LEU A 72 8.34 5.64 9.36
N VAL A 73 9.21 6.45 8.74
CA VAL A 73 8.84 7.32 7.62
C VAL A 73 8.30 6.51 6.44
N LEU A 74 9.02 5.47 6.02
CA LEU A 74 8.58 4.58 4.93
C LEU A 74 7.25 3.90 5.27
N GLY A 75 7.12 3.41 6.50
CA GLY A 75 5.94 2.70 6.98
C GLY A 75 4.69 3.58 6.97
N ILE A 76 4.79 4.77 7.55
CA ILE A 76 3.70 5.77 7.55
C ILE A 76 3.36 6.18 6.13
N ALA A 77 4.36 6.44 5.28
CA ALA A 77 4.11 6.90 3.92
C ALA A 77 3.34 5.88 3.07
N LEU A 78 3.73 4.60 3.16
CA LEU A 78 3.04 3.51 2.46
C LEU A 78 1.61 3.32 2.98
N LEU A 79 1.42 3.31 4.31
CA LEU A 79 0.11 3.17 4.92
C LEU A 79 -0.82 4.32 4.53
N CYS A 80 -0.36 5.56 4.65
CA CYS A 80 -1.15 6.73 4.30
C CYS A 80 -1.46 6.77 2.81
N SER A 81 -0.49 6.48 1.93
CA SER A 81 -0.76 6.44 0.49
C SER A 81 -1.80 5.37 0.15
N ASP A 82 -1.71 4.16 0.70
CA ASP A 82 -2.70 3.11 0.46
C ASP A 82 -4.12 3.54 0.85
N LEU A 83 -4.28 4.14 2.03
CA LEU A 83 -5.58 4.63 2.49
C LEU A 83 -6.09 5.80 1.63
N ILE A 84 -5.21 6.75 1.28
CA ILE A 84 -5.58 7.87 0.40
C ILE A 84 -6.00 7.34 -0.97
N HIS A 85 -5.22 6.44 -1.56
CA HIS A 85 -5.50 5.87 -2.87
C HIS A 85 -6.87 5.20 -2.90
N HIS A 86 -7.15 4.34 -1.92
CA HIS A 86 -8.39 3.58 -1.89
C HIS A 86 -9.60 4.44 -1.52
N PHE A 87 -9.50 5.25 -0.49
CA PHE A 87 -10.67 5.93 0.08
C PHE A 87 -10.86 7.37 -0.40
N LEU A 88 -9.79 8.09 -0.78
CA LEU A 88 -9.86 9.49 -1.20
C LEU A 88 -9.64 9.70 -2.69
N VAL A 89 -9.11 8.70 -3.41
CA VAL A 89 -8.88 8.79 -4.86
C VAL A 89 -9.76 7.82 -5.64
N LEU A 90 -9.58 6.51 -5.46
CA LEU A 90 -10.34 5.48 -6.17
C LEU A 90 -11.83 5.63 -5.88
N TRP A 91 -12.22 5.66 -4.60
CA TRP A 91 -13.64 5.68 -4.26
C TRP A 91 -14.41 6.87 -4.88
N PRO A 92 -13.96 8.13 -4.77
CA PRO A 92 -14.67 9.23 -5.43
C PRO A 92 -14.65 9.16 -6.96
N VAL A 93 -13.60 8.61 -7.58
CA VAL A 93 -13.44 8.59 -9.04
C VAL A 93 -14.16 7.41 -9.70
N THR A 94 -14.17 6.24 -9.07
CA THR A 94 -14.70 4.99 -9.66
C THR A 94 -15.99 4.53 -9.00
N GLY A 95 -16.37 5.11 -7.85
CA GLY A 95 -17.49 4.66 -7.02
C GLY A 95 -17.18 3.45 -6.15
N ASN A 96 -15.97 2.89 -6.20
CA ASN A 96 -15.56 1.72 -5.41
C ASN A 96 -14.12 1.89 -4.89
N PRO A 97 -13.88 1.77 -3.57
CA PRO A 97 -12.53 1.91 -3.03
C PRO A 97 -11.58 0.81 -3.49
N GLU A 98 -12.08 -0.34 -3.96
CA GLU A 98 -11.29 -1.54 -4.26
C GLU A 98 -10.38 -1.97 -3.10
N PHE A 99 -10.78 -1.73 -1.85
CA PHE A 99 -10.04 -2.13 -0.66
C PHE A 99 -10.52 -3.51 -0.18
N TYR A 100 -9.91 -4.57 -0.71
CA TYR A 100 -10.33 -5.95 -0.45
C TYR A 100 -9.23 -6.71 0.28
N LEU A 101 -9.56 -7.31 1.43
CA LEU A 101 -8.60 -8.15 2.17
C LEU A 101 -8.25 -9.43 1.41
N VAL A 102 -9.19 -9.92 0.60
CA VAL A 102 -9.07 -11.14 -0.22
C VAL A 102 -9.40 -10.77 -1.66
N TYR A 103 -8.68 -11.33 -2.64
CA TYR A 103 -8.98 -11.08 -4.05
C TYR A 103 -10.43 -11.47 -4.36
N PRO A 104 -11.27 -10.54 -4.86
CA PRO A 104 -12.57 -10.91 -5.38
C PRO A 104 -12.36 -11.88 -6.55
N ASP A 105 -13.18 -12.92 -6.59
CA ASP A 105 -13.23 -13.90 -7.69
C ASP A 105 -12.03 -14.86 -7.81
N ILE A 106 -11.13 -14.94 -6.82
CA ILE A 106 -9.98 -15.87 -6.89
C ILE A 106 -10.36 -17.34 -7.08
N TRP A 107 -11.55 -17.74 -6.62
CA TRP A 107 -12.07 -19.11 -6.74
C TRP A 107 -13.13 -19.27 -7.83
N LYS A 108 -13.50 -18.19 -8.53
CA LYS A 108 -14.43 -18.29 -9.66
C LYS A 108 -13.63 -18.75 -10.87
N ARG A 109 -13.78 -20.02 -11.21
CA ARG A 109 -13.34 -20.60 -12.49
C ARG A 109 -14.35 -20.28 -13.58
#